data_AF-A0A6M3YIR2-F1
#
_entry.id   AF-A0A6M3YIR2-F1
#
_cell.length_a   1.000
_cell.length_b   1.000
_cell.length_c   1.000
_cell.angle_alpha   90.00
_cell.angle_beta   90.00
_cell.angle_gamma   90.00
#
_symmetry.space_group_name_H-M   'P 1'
#
loop_
_entity.id
_entity.type
_entity.pdbx_description
1 polymer ?
#
loop_
_entity_poly.entity_id
_entity_poly.type
_entity_poly.pdbx_seq_one_letter_code
_entity_poly.pdbx_strand_id
1 'polypeptide(L)' 'MPELPEVDTVRRGLSDLVTGKKIASLQVTVPKMVKTDFDLFQLLLPGQTIYS' A
#
# COMPACT_ATOMS: atom_id res chain seq x y z
N MET A 1 6.75 -14.90 -9.67
CA MET A 1 6.70 -13.42 -9.67
C MET A 1 5.82 -13.04 -10.83
N PRO A 2 4.88 -12.08 -10.66
CA PRO A 2 4.11 -11.57 -11.79
C PRO A 2 5.02 -10.84 -12.78
N GLU A 3 4.66 -10.83 -14.06
CA GLU A 3 5.39 -10.11 -15.10
C GLU A 3 4.99 -8.62 -15.15
N LEU A 4 5.82 -7.79 -15.80
CA LEU A 4 5.56 -6.35 -15.94
C LEU A 4 4.15 -6.02 -16.47
N PRO A 5 3.61 -6.73 -17.48
CA PRO A 5 2.25 -6.45 -17.96
C PRO A 5 1.16 -6.71 -16.91
N GLU A 6 1.35 -7.71 -16.06
CA GLU A 6 0.42 -8.08 -14.99
C GLU A 6 0.45 -7.02 -13.88
N VAL A 7 1.65 -6.56 -13.51
CA VAL A 7 1.84 -5.49 -12.52
C VAL A 7 1.15 -4.20 -12.97
N ASP A 8 1.27 -3.81 -14.24
CA ASP A 8 0.63 -2.59 -14.73
C ASP A 8 -0.91 -2.72 -14.81
N THR A 9 -1.42 -3.91 -15.09
CA THR A 9 -2.88 -4.19 -15.02
C THR A 9 -3.39 -4.00 -13.60
N VAL A 10 -2.69 -4.55 -12.59
CA VAL A 10 -3.04 -4.37 -11.17
C VAL A 10 -2.92 -2.90 -10.75
N ARG A 11 -1.86 -2.21 -11.17
CA ARG A 11 -1.63 -0.80 -10.83
C ARG A 11 -2.79 0.06 -11.32
N ARG A 12 -3.16 -0.04 -12.59
CA ARG A 12 -4.28 0.74 -13.18
C ARG A 12 -5.59 0.47 -12.44
N GLY A 13 -5.91 -0.81 -12.20
CA GLY A 13 -7.13 -1.19 -11.48
C GLY A 13 -7.16 -0.64 -10.05
N LEU A 14 -6.04 -0.66 -9.32
CA LEU A 14 -5.99 -0.13 -7.96
C LEU A 14 -6.04 1.40 -7.92
N SER A 15 -5.33 2.09 -8.83
CA SER A 15 -5.33 3.57 -8.89
C SER A 15 -6.75 4.13 -8.98
N ASP A 16 -7.63 3.53 -9.79
CA ASP A 16 -9.03 3.96 -9.93
C ASP A 16 -9.85 3.72 -8.65
N LEU A 17 -9.47 2.72 -7.84
CA LEU A 17 -10.22 2.31 -6.66
C LEU A 17 -9.77 3.00 -5.37
N VAL A 18 -8.49 3.36 -5.23
CA VAL A 18 -7.94 3.82 -3.94
C VAL A 18 -7.43 5.26 -3.90
N THR A 19 -7.23 5.90 -5.06
CA THR A 19 -6.73 7.29 -5.10
C THR A 19 -7.66 8.25 -4.34
N GLY A 20 -7.09 9.12 -3.51
CA GLY A 20 -7.82 10.08 -2.67
C GLY A 20 -8.41 9.50 -1.39
N LYS A 21 -8.32 8.18 -1.15
CA LYS A 21 -8.76 7.58 0.12
C LYS A 21 -7.73 7.83 1.22
N LYS A 22 -8.24 8.06 2.44
CA LYS A 22 -7.45 8.19 3.67
C LYS A 22 -7.31 6.85 4.35
N ILE A 23 -6.09 6.49 4.74
CA ILE A 23 -5.81 5.26 5.49
C ILE A 23 -6.34 5.44 6.91
N ALA A 24 -7.35 4.68 7.32
CA ALA A 24 -7.92 4.79 8.67
C ALA A 24 -7.06 4.06 9.72
N SER A 25 -6.62 2.85 9.39
CA SER A 25 -5.83 1.98 10.27
C SER A 25 -5.09 0.93 9.45
N LEU A 26 -4.10 0.29 10.07
CA LEU A 26 -3.32 -0.79 9.45
C LEU A 26 -3.32 -2.03 10.35
N GLN A 27 -3.35 -3.20 9.71
CA GLN A 27 -3.11 -4.47 10.37
C GLN A 27 -2.08 -5.24 9.53
N VAL A 28 -0.98 -5.65 10.16
CA VAL A 28 0.08 -6.41 9.49
C VAL A 28 0.27 -7.74 10.22
N THR A 29 -0.07 -8.83 9.55
CA THR A 29 0.01 -10.20 10.10
C THR A 29 1.34 -10.89 9.81
N VAL A 30 2.13 -10.34 8.87
CA VAL A 30 3.45 -10.89 8.48
C VAL A 30 4.48 -9.75 8.41
N PRO A 31 5.05 -9.34 9.56
CA PRO A 31 5.94 -8.16 9.64
C PRO A 31 7.15 -8.23 8.69
N LYS A 32 7.69 -9.43 8.45
CA LYS A 32 8.82 -9.67 7.52
C LYS A 32 8.58 -9.22 6.07
N MET A 33 7.34 -8.95 5.66
CA MET A 33 7.04 -8.41 4.33
C MET A 33 7.41 -6.92 4.20
N VAL A 34 7.40 -6.19 5.31
CA VAL A 34 7.84 -4.79 5.37
C VAL A 34 9.37 -4.80 5.48
N LYS A 35 10.05 -4.41 4.40
CA LYS A 35 11.52 -4.42 4.32
C LYS A 35 12.16 -3.18 4.94
N THR A 36 11.36 -2.17 5.25
CA THR A 36 11.76 -0.93 5.92
C THR A 36 11.54 -1.06 7.44
N ASP A 37 11.80 0.02 8.18
CA ASP A 37 11.43 0.09 9.60
C ASP A 37 9.93 -0.12 9.78
N PHE A 38 9.58 -1.19 10.50
CA PHE A 38 8.20 -1.63 10.69
C PHE A 38 7.42 -0.71 11.64
N ASP A 39 8.07 -0.22 12.69
CA ASP A 39 7.43 0.61 13.71
C ASP A 39 7.09 1.99 13.12
N LEU A 40 8.03 2.57 12.36
CA LEU A 40 7.78 3.81 11.61
C LEU A 40 6.69 3.62 10.55
N PHE A 41 6.66 2.48 9.87
CA PHE A 41 5.63 2.17 8.88
C PHE A 41 4.22 2.17 9.50
N GLN A 42 4.05 1.56 10.67
CA GLN A 42 2.78 1.54 11.38
C GLN A 42 2.36 2.90 11.93
N LEU A 43 3.33 3.71 12.36
CA LEU A 43 3.07 5.04 12.92
C LEU A 43 2.68 6.06 11.85
N LEU A 44 3.37 6.06 10.69
CA LEU A 44 3.32 7.17 9.74
C LEU A 44 2.20 7.07 8.69
N LEU A 45 1.72 5.87 8.40
CA LEU A 45 0.74 5.63 7.34
C LEU A 45 -0.72 5.92 7.72
N PRO A 46 -1.22 5.62 8.94
CA PRO A 46 -2.56 6.01 9.33
C PRO A 46 -2.74 7.53 9.20
N GLY A 47 -3.85 7.94 8.60
CA GLY A 47 -4.16 9.33 8.31
C GLY A 47 -3.59 9.86 7.00
N GLN A 48 -2.70 9.15 6.32
CA GLN A 48 -2.20 9.55 5.00
C GLN A 48 -3.26 9.32 3.91
N THR A 49 -3.13 10.08 2.83
CA THR A 49 -3.96 9.94 1.62
C THR A 49 -3.17 9.24 0.53
N ILE A 50 -3.81 8.32 -0.20
CA ILE A 50 -3.18 7.63 -1.33
C ILE A 50 -3.23 8.52 -2.57
N TYR A 51 -2.08 8.73 -3.21
CA TYR A 51 -1.93 9.47 -4.46
C TYR A 51 -1.44 8.52 -5.57
N SER A 52 -1.83 8.81 -6.83
CA SER A 52 -1.53 7.98 -8.02
C SER A 52 -0.19 8.34 -8.67
#